data_AF-A0A536H3L0-F1
#
_entry.id   AF-A0A536H3L0-F1
#
_cell.length_a   1.000
_cell.length_b   1.000
_cell.length_c   1.000
_cell.angle_alpha   90.00
_cell.angle_beta   90.00
_cell.angle_gamma   90.00
#
_symmetry.space_group_name_H-M   'P 1'
#
loop_
_entity.id
_entity.type
_entity.pdbx_description
1 polymer ?
#
loop_
_entity_poly.entity_id
_entity_poly.type
_entity_poly.pdbx_seq_one_letter_code
_entity_poly.pdbx_strand_id
1 'polypeptide(L)'
;MEERNRPVFNRADYYRTALKQLGEYTYERRTIVDIDAETTWEQKKGRGGGVRGKAALFNDAPELRHALEDATARRGVRAVLLDEAQHLLKLSSGIRLIDQLDWLKSMTNVTGVVHVLIGTYELLALRHLNGQAARRGLEIHFPRYQFQHEPDQRAFQGVLLTLLQQVPLEVDREALLQQWPYFYERSIGCVGVLKDWLVRAVAATLADGQSILTLARLQEYALPEAQCESMAMEAAAGEQELHYTASRRERLWNLLGMSAAAERKLAAQASTETPATGAAAETEEVPPQKKTSHRVGERAPSRDPVGPTETAMAKPEKCSFSGTAVNLSPAQLTQAGLAKLQCPECGAIWTARVRGPPHPPRANKRVQAVSCWIRQGATWTRSDKSM
;
A
#
# COMPACT_ATOMS: atom_id res chain seq x y z
N MET A 1 -2.13 7.73 25.43
CA MET A 1 -3.56 7.42 25.17
C MET A 1 -4.14 8.51 24.26
N GLU A 2 -3.50 8.74 23.10
CA GLU A 2 -3.74 9.94 22.29
C GLU A 2 -3.61 9.62 20.79
N GLU A 3 -4.18 8.49 20.40
CA GLU A 3 -4.14 7.99 19.02
C GLU A 3 -5.50 8.13 18.31
N ARG A 4 -6.48 8.77 18.96
CA ARG A 4 -7.91 8.61 18.60
C ARG A 4 -8.50 9.63 17.65
N ASN A 5 -7.73 10.55 17.06
CA ASN A 5 -8.31 11.49 16.10
C ASN A 5 -7.32 12.01 15.04
N ARG A 6 -6.60 11.10 14.36
CA ARG A 6 -5.96 11.46 13.09
C ARG A 6 -7.03 11.44 11.98
N PRO A 7 -7.18 12.51 11.18
CA PRO A 7 -8.23 12.59 10.17
C PRO A 7 -8.06 11.50 9.11
N VAL A 8 -9.13 10.77 8.84
CA VAL A 8 -9.21 9.75 7.78
C VAL A 8 -9.20 10.44 6.42
N PHE A 9 -8.52 9.85 5.43
CA PHE A 9 -8.54 10.38 4.08
C PHE A 9 -9.96 10.43 3.49
N ASN A 10 -10.35 11.61 2.98
CA ASN A 10 -11.67 11.86 2.41
C ASN A 10 -11.55 12.25 0.93
N ARG A 11 -12.15 11.44 0.05
CA ARG A 11 -12.10 11.66 -1.41
C ARG A 11 -12.80 12.95 -1.84
N ALA A 12 -13.94 13.29 -1.24
CA ALA A 12 -14.63 14.54 -1.55
C ALA A 12 -13.81 15.78 -1.19
N ASP A 13 -13.09 15.74 -0.06
CA ASP A 13 -12.22 16.84 0.35
C ASP A 13 -11.00 16.96 -0.56
N TYR A 14 -10.45 15.84 -1.02
CA TYR A 14 -9.44 15.80 -2.08
C TYR A 14 -9.93 16.50 -3.35
N TYR A 15 -11.11 16.13 -3.89
CA TYR A 15 -11.62 16.77 -5.10
C TYR A 15 -11.85 18.27 -4.93
N ARG A 16 -12.43 18.70 -3.79
CA ARG A 16 -12.65 20.12 -3.49
C ARG A 16 -11.34 20.90 -3.46
N THR A 17 -10.31 20.32 -2.83
CA THR A 17 -9.00 20.97 -2.71
C THR A 17 -8.36 21.12 -4.09
N ALA A 18 -8.39 20.05 -4.90
CA ALA A 18 -7.87 20.07 -6.25
C ALA A 18 -8.62 21.08 -7.15
N LEU A 19 -9.96 21.09 -7.12
CA LEU A 19 -10.76 22.07 -7.86
C LEU A 19 -10.44 23.52 -7.46
N LYS A 20 -10.30 23.78 -6.16
CA LYS A 20 -9.90 25.12 -5.66
C LYS A 20 -8.50 25.52 -6.12
N GLN A 21 -7.54 24.61 -6.11
CA GLN A 21 -6.18 24.87 -6.61
C GLN A 21 -6.18 25.12 -8.12
N LEU A 22 -7.08 24.46 -8.84
CA LEU A 22 -7.36 24.75 -10.23
C LEU A 22 -8.15 26.07 -10.40
N GLY A 23 -8.60 26.77 -9.36
CA GLY A 23 -9.39 28.00 -9.49
C GLY A 23 -10.83 27.76 -9.96
N GLU A 24 -11.36 26.54 -9.79
CA GLU A 24 -12.74 26.16 -10.09
C GLU A 24 -13.56 26.17 -8.78
N TYR A 25 -14.22 27.30 -8.50
CA TYR A 25 -15.03 27.47 -7.29
C TYR A 25 -16.48 26.99 -7.45
N THR A 26 -16.88 26.75 -8.69
CA THR A 26 -18.22 26.31 -9.10
C THR A 26 -18.08 25.18 -10.10
N TYR A 27 -18.98 24.21 -10.07
CA TYR A 27 -19.02 23.14 -11.04
C TYR A 27 -20.46 22.89 -11.48
N GLU A 28 -20.62 22.46 -12.73
CA GLU A 28 -21.92 22.05 -13.25
C GLU A 28 -22.36 20.76 -12.57
N ARG A 29 -23.57 20.77 -12.00
CA ARG A 29 -24.18 19.56 -11.47
C ARG A 29 -24.95 18.86 -12.58
N ARG A 30 -24.35 17.83 -13.17
CA ARG A 30 -25.03 16.95 -14.14
C ARG A 30 -25.60 15.74 -13.41
N THR A 31 -26.92 15.59 -13.46
CA THR A 31 -27.60 14.39 -12.94
C THR A 31 -27.63 13.35 -14.06
N ILE A 32 -26.83 12.30 -13.94
CA ILE A 32 -26.89 11.16 -14.85
C ILE A 32 -28.17 10.38 -14.51
N VAL A 33 -29.14 10.44 -15.40
CA VAL A 33 -30.35 9.61 -15.33
C VAL A 33 -30.10 8.42 -16.24
N ASP A 34 -30.18 7.22 -15.68
CA ASP A 34 -30.17 6.01 -16.46
C ASP A 34 -31.47 5.94 -17.27
N ILE A 35 -31.33 5.93 -18.60
CA ILE A 35 -32.47 5.92 -19.54
C ILE A 35 -33.18 4.55 -19.51
N ASP A 36 -32.45 3.49 -19.16
CA ASP A 36 -32.97 2.12 -19.10
C ASP A 36 -33.49 1.76 -17.70
N ALA A 37 -33.24 2.60 -16.70
CA ALA A 37 -33.88 2.50 -15.40
C ALA A 37 -35.30 3.09 -15.50
N GLU A 38 -36.29 2.25 -15.79
CA GLU A 38 -37.71 2.60 -15.81
C GLU A 38 -38.06 3.61 -14.70
N THR A 39 -38.41 4.82 -15.11
CA THR A 39 -38.92 5.88 -14.25
C THR A 39 -40.27 5.46 -13.66
N THR A 40 -40.24 4.81 -12.50
CA THR A 40 -41.37 4.90 -11.57
C THR A 40 -41.16 6.14 -10.71
N TRP A 41 -41.95 7.17 -10.98
CA TRP A 41 -41.97 8.44 -10.27
C TRP A 41 -42.39 8.35 -8.78
N GLU A 42 -42.44 7.14 -8.22
CA GLU A 42 -42.75 6.86 -6.82
C GLU A 42 -41.52 6.35 -6.04
N GLN A 43 -40.37 7.02 -6.14
CA GLN A 43 -39.42 6.93 -5.03
C GLN A 43 -39.87 7.86 -3.90
N LYS A 44 -40.84 7.32 -3.14
CA LYS A 44 -41.11 7.67 -1.75
C LYS A 44 -39.82 8.13 -1.07
N LYS A 45 -39.90 9.27 -0.38
CA LYS A 45 -39.08 9.58 0.79
C LYS A 45 -39.13 8.38 1.75
N GLY A 46 -38.21 7.45 1.56
CA GLY A 46 -38.16 6.16 2.23
C GLY A 46 -36.70 5.84 2.51
N ARG A 47 -36.40 5.71 3.79
CA ARG A 47 -35.11 5.22 4.29
C ARG A 47 -34.75 3.88 3.62
N GLY A 48 -33.52 3.79 3.12
CA GLY A 48 -32.77 2.53 3.06
C GLY A 48 -32.69 1.84 1.70
N GLY A 49 -31.44 1.57 1.29
CA GLY A 49 -31.12 0.41 0.46
C GLY A 49 -30.98 0.65 -1.04
N GLY A 50 -29.79 1.06 -1.48
CA GLY A 50 -29.40 1.02 -2.90
C GLY A 50 -28.30 2.03 -3.20
N VAL A 51 -27.10 1.56 -3.49
CA VAL A 51 -25.91 2.33 -3.92
C VAL A 51 -25.24 3.29 -2.89
N ARG A 52 -25.94 3.73 -1.83
CA ARG A 52 -25.35 4.63 -0.80
C ARG A 52 -24.24 4.03 0.08
N GLY A 53 -24.00 2.72 0.03
CA GLY A 53 -23.10 2.03 0.97
C GLY A 53 -21.61 2.28 0.75
N LYS A 54 -21.13 2.25 -0.50
CA LYS A 54 -19.69 2.45 -0.79
C LYS A 54 -19.31 3.93 -0.83
N ALA A 55 -20.08 4.78 -1.52
CA ALA A 55 -19.77 6.21 -1.57
C ALA A 55 -19.76 6.86 -0.17
N ALA A 56 -20.69 6.49 0.71
CA ALA A 56 -20.67 6.95 2.11
C ALA A 56 -19.50 6.38 2.92
N LEU A 57 -19.04 5.16 2.63
CA LEU A 57 -17.88 4.56 3.30
C LEU A 57 -16.58 5.33 3.01
N PHE A 58 -16.40 5.74 1.74
CA PHE A 58 -15.22 6.47 1.28
C PHE A 58 -15.34 8.00 1.34
N ASN A 59 -16.48 8.52 1.85
CA ASN A 59 -16.88 9.93 1.70
C ASN A 59 -16.66 10.45 0.27
N ASP A 60 -17.04 9.63 -0.72
CA ASP A 60 -16.86 9.92 -2.13
C ASP A 60 -18.02 10.78 -2.65
N ALA A 61 -17.73 11.66 -3.61
CA ALA A 61 -18.68 12.57 -4.21
C ALA A 61 -18.55 12.51 -5.74
N PRO A 62 -19.36 11.67 -6.42
CA PRO A 62 -19.27 11.46 -7.87
C PRO A 62 -19.35 12.76 -8.67
N GLU A 63 -20.17 13.72 -8.24
CA GLU A 63 -20.30 15.01 -8.93
C GLU A 63 -19.02 15.83 -8.86
N LEU A 64 -18.36 15.86 -7.70
CA LEU A 64 -17.07 16.54 -7.53
C LEU A 64 -15.95 15.84 -8.29
N ARG A 65 -15.99 14.51 -8.35
CA ARG A 65 -15.05 13.73 -9.15
C ARG A 65 -15.16 14.09 -10.63
N HIS A 66 -16.38 14.10 -11.18
CA HIS A 66 -16.59 14.43 -12.58
C HIS A 66 -16.18 15.88 -12.89
N ALA A 67 -16.51 16.80 -11.99
CA ALA A 67 -16.04 18.18 -12.11
C ALA A 67 -14.51 18.28 -12.13
N LEU A 68 -13.80 17.49 -11.31
CA LEU A 68 -12.35 17.45 -11.32
C LEU A 68 -11.81 16.84 -12.62
N GLU A 69 -12.41 15.75 -13.11
CA GLU A 69 -12.05 15.12 -14.39
C GLU A 69 -12.18 16.12 -15.55
N ASP A 70 -13.29 16.87 -15.62
CA ASP A 70 -13.49 17.92 -16.63
C ASP A 70 -12.53 19.10 -16.45
N ALA A 71 -12.30 19.55 -15.22
CA ALA A 71 -11.41 20.66 -14.92
C ALA A 71 -9.95 20.34 -15.27
N THR A 72 -9.49 19.13 -14.94
CA THR A 72 -8.13 18.67 -15.27
C THR A 72 -7.92 18.58 -16.78
N ALA A 73 -8.90 18.08 -17.52
CA ALA A 73 -8.87 18.05 -18.98
C ALA A 73 -8.84 19.47 -19.59
N ARG A 74 -9.77 20.35 -19.18
CA ARG A 74 -9.85 21.74 -19.68
C ARG A 74 -8.57 22.54 -19.42
N ARG A 75 -7.94 22.34 -18.27
CA ARG A 75 -6.71 23.05 -17.87
C ARG A 75 -5.43 22.40 -18.36
N GLY A 76 -5.53 21.29 -19.09
CA GLY A 76 -4.37 20.58 -19.63
C GLY A 76 -3.43 20.06 -18.56
N VAL A 77 -3.97 19.66 -17.39
CA VAL A 77 -3.17 19.10 -16.30
C VAL A 77 -2.47 17.84 -16.80
N ARG A 78 -1.16 17.74 -16.56
CA ARG A 78 -0.35 16.58 -16.99
C ARG A 78 0.02 15.66 -15.84
N ALA A 79 0.19 16.23 -14.65
CA ALA A 79 0.50 15.50 -13.44
C ALA A 79 -0.18 16.12 -12.23
N VAL A 80 -0.51 15.27 -11.26
CA VAL A 80 -0.97 15.66 -9.91
C VAL A 80 0.03 15.10 -8.91
N LEU A 81 0.61 15.98 -8.10
CA LEU A 81 1.56 15.62 -7.06
C LEU A 81 0.82 15.54 -5.73
N LEU A 82 0.88 14.38 -5.09
CA LEU A 82 0.31 14.12 -3.77
C LEU A 82 1.46 14.00 -2.79
N ASP A 83 1.70 15.09 -2.05
CA ASP A 83 2.65 15.09 -0.94
C ASP A 83 2.04 14.43 0.30
N GLU A 84 2.88 13.87 1.14
CA GLU A 84 2.48 13.08 2.32
C GLU A 84 1.44 11.98 1.98
N ALA A 85 1.61 11.34 0.82
CA ALA A 85 0.67 10.38 0.26
C ALA A 85 0.44 9.16 1.16
N GLN A 86 1.29 8.90 2.16
CA GLN A 86 1.02 7.89 3.19
C GLN A 86 -0.28 8.17 3.96
N HIS A 87 -0.81 9.40 3.94
CA HIS A 87 -2.15 9.68 4.45
C HIS A 87 -3.26 8.95 3.68
N LEU A 88 -3.05 8.57 2.41
CA LEU A 88 -3.97 7.71 1.67
C LEU A 88 -4.15 6.33 2.32
N LEU A 89 -3.17 5.90 3.13
CA LEU A 89 -3.18 4.63 3.85
C LEU A 89 -4.00 4.70 5.14
N LYS A 90 -4.30 5.91 5.63
CA LYS A 90 -5.02 6.14 6.88
C LYS A 90 -6.52 6.05 6.61
N LEU A 91 -7.02 4.81 6.67
CA LEU A 91 -8.35 4.41 6.26
C LEU A 91 -9.30 4.25 7.45
N SER A 92 -10.59 4.54 7.23
CA SER A 92 -11.66 4.21 8.18
C SER A 92 -11.86 2.68 8.24
N SER A 93 -12.42 2.20 9.36
CA SER A 93 -12.67 0.77 9.54
C SER A 93 -13.54 0.20 8.41
N GLY A 94 -13.03 -0.81 7.71
CA GLY A 94 -13.76 -1.51 6.65
C GLY A 94 -13.35 -1.12 5.22
N ILE A 95 -12.51 -0.11 5.03
CA ILE A 95 -11.88 0.17 3.74
C ILE A 95 -10.58 -0.63 3.61
N ARG A 96 -10.36 -1.26 2.46
CA ARG A 96 -9.07 -1.90 2.16
C ARG A 96 -8.19 -0.95 1.36
N LEU A 97 -6.89 -0.99 1.61
CA LEU A 97 -5.88 -0.22 0.86
C LEU A 97 -5.99 -0.40 -0.66
N ILE A 98 -6.34 -1.61 -1.11
CA ILE A 98 -6.56 -1.90 -2.53
C ILE A 98 -7.66 -1.03 -3.15
N ASP A 99 -8.71 -0.69 -2.39
CA ASP A 99 -9.83 0.10 -2.90
C ASP A 99 -9.42 1.58 -3.14
N GLN A 100 -8.38 2.09 -2.44
CA GLN A 100 -7.80 3.41 -2.71
C GLN A 100 -6.91 3.41 -3.94
N LEU A 101 -6.11 2.35 -4.14
CA LEU A 101 -5.31 2.20 -5.35
C LEU A 101 -6.20 2.06 -6.60
N ASP A 102 -7.27 1.27 -6.52
CA ASP A 102 -8.20 1.13 -7.63
C ASP A 102 -8.93 2.45 -7.94
N TRP A 103 -9.21 3.25 -6.92
CA TRP A 103 -9.73 4.60 -7.10
C TRP A 103 -8.74 5.51 -7.83
N LEU A 104 -7.49 5.60 -7.37
CA LEU A 104 -6.44 6.40 -8.00
C LEU A 104 -6.21 5.97 -9.46
N LYS A 105 -6.14 4.65 -9.69
CA LYS A 105 -6.06 4.04 -11.01
C LYS A 105 -7.22 4.44 -11.90
N SER A 106 -8.45 4.46 -11.37
CA SER A 106 -9.62 4.87 -12.14
C SER A 106 -9.53 6.33 -12.58
N MET A 107 -9.04 7.23 -11.73
CA MET A 107 -8.83 8.64 -12.08
C MET A 107 -7.76 8.79 -13.17
N THR A 108 -6.62 8.11 -13.01
CA THR A 108 -5.54 8.11 -14.03
C THR A 108 -6.03 7.60 -15.38
N ASN A 109 -6.83 6.52 -15.40
CA ASN A 109 -7.34 5.98 -16.66
C ASN A 109 -8.34 6.92 -17.37
N VAL A 110 -9.18 7.62 -16.61
CA VAL A 110 -10.19 8.53 -17.16
C VAL A 110 -9.55 9.83 -17.65
N THR A 111 -8.69 10.42 -16.85
CA THR A 111 -8.11 11.75 -17.12
C THR A 111 -6.83 11.69 -17.96
N GLY A 112 -6.14 10.54 -18.01
CA GLY A 112 -4.79 10.44 -18.57
C GLY A 112 -3.71 11.15 -17.74
N VAL A 113 -4.06 11.67 -16.56
CA VAL A 113 -3.15 12.44 -15.69
C VAL A 113 -2.29 11.51 -14.84
N VAL A 114 -0.98 11.75 -14.83
CA VAL A 114 -0.03 11.00 -13.99
C VAL A 114 -0.17 11.46 -12.54
N HIS A 115 -0.45 10.54 -11.63
CA HIS A 115 -0.47 10.82 -10.19
C HIS A 115 0.89 10.42 -9.59
N VAL A 116 1.60 11.40 -9.03
CA VAL A 116 2.90 11.20 -8.37
C VAL A 116 2.66 11.19 -6.88
N LEU A 117 2.92 10.05 -6.23
CA LEU A 117 2.80 9.88 -4.78
C LEU A 117 4.17 10.13 -4.15
N ILE A 118 4.24 11.12 -3.26
CA ILE A 118 5.45 11.50 -2.52
C ILE A 118 5.15 11.27 -1.04
N GLY A 119 6.09 10.67 -0.31
CA GLY A 119 5.90 10.40 1.10
C GLY A 119 6.97 9.49 1.68
N THR A 120 6.73 9.05 2.92
CA THR A 120 7.66 8.20 3.67
C THR A 120 7.59 6.74 3.22
N TYR A 121 8.46 5.90 3.80
CA TYR A 121 8.45 4.45 3.59
C TYR A 121 7.13 3.76 3.97
N GLU A 122 6.19 4.43 4.65
CA GLU A 122 4.82 3.92 4.83
C GLU A 122 4.15 3.58 3.47
N LEU A 123 4.50 4.32 2.40
CA LEU A 123 4.02 4.05 1.04
C LEU A 123 4.45 2.70 0.47
N LEU A 124 5.49 2.04 1.03
CA LEU A 124 5.91 0.71 0.60
C LEU A 124 4.76 -0.31 0.71
N ALA A 125 3.82 -0.10 1.63
CA ALA A 125 2.62 -0.93 1.76
C ALA A 125 1.77 -0.98 0.48
N LEU A 126 1.83 0.05 -0.39
CA LEU A 126 1.10 0.07 -1.66
C LEU A 126 1.73 -0.83 -2.73
N ARG A 127 3.02 -1.14 -2.63
CA ARG A 127 3.79 -1.88 -3.66
C ARG A 127 3.27 -3.29 -3.91
N HIS A 128 2.73 -3.93 -2.88
CA HIS A 128 2.42 -5.36 -2.89
C HIS A 128 0.93 -5.68 -2.96
N LEU A 129 0.06 -4.68 -3.09
CA LEU A 129 -1.38 -4.89 -2.98
C LEU A 129 -2.01 -5.53 -4.22
N ASN A 130 -1.43 -5.34 -5.41
CA ASN A 130 -1.91 -5.98 -6.64
C ASN A 130 -0.82 -6.06 -7.72
N GLY A 131 -0.52 -7.26 -8.22
CA GLY A 131 0.42 -7.44 -9.35
C GLY A 131 0.02 -6.71 -10.63
N GLN A 132 -1.27 -6.40 -10.81
CA GLN A 132 -1.78 -5.60 -11.93
C GLN A 132 -1.54 -4.09 -11.76
N ALA A 133 -1.35 -3.62 -10.53
CA ALA A 133 -0.98 -2.23 -10.21
C ALA A 133 0.54 -2.04 -10.24
N ALA A 134 1.30 -3.05 -9.83
CA ALA A 134 2.77 -3.04 -9.85
C ALA A 134 3.37 -2.74 -11.24
N ARG A 135 2.71 -3.17 -12.32
CA ARG A 135 3.13 -2.88 -13.71
C ARG A 135 2.91 -1.44 -14.18
N ARG A 136 2.17 -0.61 -13.44
CA ARG A 136 1.79 0.77 -13.84
C ARG A 136 2.41 1.85 -12.97
N GLY A 137 3.09 1.48 -11.89
CA GLY A 137 3.81 2.40 -11.02
C GLY A 137 5.30 2.37 -11.33
N LEU A 138 5.92 3.55 -11.35
CA LEU A 138 7.37 3.68 -11.25
C LEU A 138 7.69 4.08 -9.81
N GLU A 139 8.61 3.35 -9.20
CA GLU A 139 9.11 3.66 -7.87
C GLU A 139 10.47 4.33 -8.00
N ILE A 140 10.60 5.50 -7.37
CA ILE A 140 11.85 6.23 -7.28
C ILE A 140 12.15 6.40 -5.81
N HIS A 141 13.21 5.75 -5.36
CA HIS A 141 13.67 5.85 -3.98
C HIS A 141 14.67 7.01 -3.86
N PHE A 142 14.41 7.92 -2.94
CA PHE A 142 15.32 8.99 -2.55
C PHE A 142 15.91 8.65 -1.17
N PRO A 143 17.05 7.93 -1.11
CA PRO A 143 17.68 7.58 0.15
C PRO A 143 18.24 8.83 0.85
N ARG A 144 18.37 8.76 2.18
CA ARG A 144 19.25 9.67 2.92
C ARG A 144 20.71 9.44 2.54
N TYR A 145 21.54 10.44 2.80
CA TYR A 145 22.99 10.27 2.71
C TYR A 145 23.44 9.21 3.73
N GLN A 146 24.25 8.25 3.32
CA GLN A 146 24.74 7.18 4.19
C GLN A 146 26.15 7.46 4.68
N PHE A 147 26.36 7.39 6.00
CA PHE A 147 27.69 7.59 6.60
C PHE A 147 28.74 6.60 6.07
N GLN A 148 28.34 5.36 5.79
CA GLN A 148 29.26 4.31 5.34
C GLN A 148 29.69 4.48 3.87
N HIS A 149 29.02 5.35 3.11
CA HIS A 149 29.22 5.54 1.69
C HIS A 149 30.03 6.81 1.43
N GLU A 150 31.30 6.64 1.03
CA GLU A 150 32.25 7.75 0.86
C GLU A 150 31.77 8.85 -0.13
N PRO A 151 31.12 8.53 -1.26
CA PRO A 151 30.49 9.56 -2.11
C PRO A 151 29.37 10.34 -1.41
N ASP A 152 28.59 9.70 -0.54
CA ASP A 152 27.52 10.37 0.21
C ASP A 152 28.09 11.31 1.27
N GLN A 153 29.19 10.93 1.93
CA GLN A 153 29.88 11.81 2.88
C GLN A 153 30.34 13.11 2.18
N ARG A 154 30.97 12.98 1.00
CA ARG A 154 31.40 14.14 0.20
C ARG A 154 30.22 15.00 -0.23
N ALA A 155 29.14 14.37 -0.70
CA ALA A 155 27.94 15.09 -1.11
C ALA A 155 27.25 15.80 0.06
N PHE A 156 27.17 15.17 1.24
CA PHE A 156 26.62 15.76 2.45
C PHE A 156 27.43 16.96 2.94
N GLN A 157 28.76 16.87 2.94
CA GLN A 157 29.64 18.01 3.25
C GLN A 157 29.42 19.17 2.27
N GLY A 158 29.25 18.87 0.97
CA GLY A 158 28.90 19.87 -0.05
C GLY A 158 27.56 20.54 0.21
N VAL A 159 26.54 19.78 0.63
CA VAL A 159 25.23 20.32 1.03
C VAL A 159 25.38 21.22 2.26
N LEU A 160 26.09 20.77 3.30
CA LEU A 160 26.32 21.56 4.51
C LEU A 160 27.01 22.88 4.17
N LEU A 161 28.09 22.86 3.39
CA LEU A 161 28.76 24.08 2.93
C LEU A 161 27.81 25.00 2.17
N THR A 162 27.04 24.45 1.23
CA THR A 162 26.09 25.24 0.42
C THR A 162 25.03 25.90 1.30
N LEU A 163 24.50 25.19 2.29
CA LEU A 163 23.53 25.75 3.23
C LEU A 163 24.15 26.85 4.11
N LEU A 164 25.36 26.62 4.64
CA LEU A 164 26.09 27.63 5.43
C LEU A 164 26.46 28.89 4.62
N GLN A 165 26.68 28.76 3.31
CA GLN A 165 26.91 29.91 2.43
C GLN A 165 25.67 30.80 2.26
N GLN A 166 24.47 30.25 2.43
CA GLN A 166 23.20 30.99 2.32
C GLN A 166 22.77 31.62 3.65
N VAL A 167 23.50 31.38 4.74
CA VAL A 167 23.18 31.95 6.05
C VAL A 167 23.46 33.46 6.05
N PRO A 168 22.49 34.31 6.44
CA PRO A 168 22.62 35.77 6.45
C PRO A 168 23.30 36.30 7.73
N LEU A 169 24.28 35.56 8.25
CA LEU A 169 25.05 35.87 9.47
C LEU A 169 26.53 35.61 9.20
N GLU A 170 27.40 36.14 10.04
CA GLU A 170 28.81 35.73 10.07
C GLU A 170 28.90 34.28 10.55
N VAL A 171 29.65 33.45 9.81
CA VAL A 171 29.78 32.01 10.04
C VAL A 171 31.23 31.60 9.79
N ASP A 172 31.85 30.94 10.77
CA ASP A 172 33.09 30.22 10.54
C ASP A 172 32.81 28.88 9.84
N ARG A 173 32.76 28.93 8.52
CA ARG A 173 32.37 27.78 7.68
C ARG A 173 33.37 26.64 7.77
N GLU A 174 34.66 26.96 7.87
CA GLU A 174 35.72 25.94 7.93
C GLU A 174 35.65 25.17 9.25
N ALA A 175 35.50 25.88 10.37
CA ALA A 175 35.36 25.24 11.68
C ALA A 175 34.09 24.38 11.76
N LEU A 176 32.95 24.86 11.24
CA LEU A 176 31.72 24.07 11.22
C LEU A 176 31.81 22.85 10.30
N LEU A 177 32.49 22.97 9.15
CA LEU A 177 32.70 21.83 8.25
C LEU A 177 33.60 20.75 8.86
N GLN A 178 34.58 21.10 9.69
CA GLN A 178 35.37 20.11 10.43
C GLN A 178 34.49 19.26 11.38
N GLN A 179 33.36 19.81 11.81
CA GLN A 179 32.36 19.15 12.66
C GLN A 179 31.21 18.52 11.85
N TRP A 180 31.35 18.33 10.54
CA TRP A 180 30.29 17.73 9.70
C TRP A 180 29.71 16.39 10.25
N PRO A 181 30.46 15.50 10.95
CA PRO A 181 29.87 14.28 11.49
C PRO A 181 28.76 14.57 12.51
N TYR A 182 28.90 15.65 13.30
CA TYR A 182 27.86 16.10 14.22
C TYR A 182 26.60 16.54 13.45
N PHE A 183 26.77 17.29 12.35
CA PHE A 183 25.64 17.70 11.52
C PHE A 183 24.95 16.51 10.85
N TYR A 184 25.73 15.52 10.44
CA TYR A 184 25.21 14.26 9.92
C TYR A 184 24.41 13.52 11.00
N GLU A 185 24.97 13.35 12.19
CA GLU A 185 24.34 12.66 13.32
C GLU A 185 22.97 13.27 13.66
N ARG A 186 22.90 14.58 13.85
CA ARG A 186 21.67 15.29 14.26
C ARG A 186 20.65 15.48 13.14
N SER A 187 21.02 15.15 11.91
CA SER A 187 20.10 15.16 10.76
C SER A 187 19.82 13.77 10.21
N ILE A 188 20.48 12.73 10.73
CA ILE A 188 20.48 11.35 10.24
C ILE A 188 20.76 11.20 8.73
N GLY A 189 21.48 12.15 8.13
CA GLY A 189 21.71 12.21 6.69
C GLY A 189 20.54 12.79 5.86
N CYS A 190 19.51 13.35 6.51
CA CYS A 190 18.36 13.98 5.87
C CYS A 190 18.55 15.50 5.76
N VAL A 191 18.69 16.01 4.54
CA VAL A 191 18.93 17.45 4.27
C VAL A 191 17.79 18.35 4.74
N GLY A 192 16.54 17.88 4.67
CA GLY A 192 15.39 18.62 5.20
C GLY A 192 15.53 18.91 6.70
N VAL A 193 15.94 17.91 7.49
CA VAL A 193 16.15 18.04 8.94
C VAL A 193 17.29 19.01 9.23
N LEU A 194 18.40 18.89 8.49
CA LEU A 194 19.54 19.81 8.60
C LEU A 194 19.12 21.25 8.29
N LYS A 195 18.38 21.47 7.20
CA LYS A 195 17.90 22.79 6.79
C LYS A 195 16.99 23.41 7.85
N ASP A 196 15.99 22.67 8.33
CA ASP A 196 15.05 23.17 9.34
C ASP A 196 15.73 23.47 10.67
N TRP A 197 16.77 22.71 11.02
CA TRP A 197 17.62 23.00 12.16
C TRP A 197 18.41 24.30 11.97
N LEU A 198 19.11 24.47 10.83
CA LEU A 198 19.85 25.69 10.53
C LEU A 198 18.93 26.92 10.55
N VAL A 199 17.75 26.82 9.93
CA VAL A 199 16.76 27.92 9.90
C VAL A 199 16.35 28.33 11.32
N ARG A 200 16.07 27.36 12.20
CA ARG A 200 15.69 27.65 13.60
C ARG A 200 16.83 28.33 14.36
N ALA A 201 18.05 27.83 14.23
CA ALA A 201 19.22 28.42 14.90
C ALA A 201 19.52 29.85 14.39
N VAL A 202 19.42 30.07 13.08
CA VAL A 202 19.59 31.40 12.46
C VAL A 202 18.49 32.36 12.94
N ALA A 203 17.23 31.93 12.92
CA ALA A 203 16.11 32.75 13.37
C ALA A 203 16.27 33.17 14.83
N ALA A 204 16.69 32.25 15.70
CA ALA A 204 16.98 32.55 17.10
C ALA A 204 18.15 33.52 17.28
N THR A 205 19.25 33.31 16.54
CA THR A 205 20.43 34.20 16.58
C THR A 205 20.06 35.64 16.20
N LEU A 206 19.25 35.80 15.15
CA LEU A 206 18.72 37.09 14.71
C LEU A 206 17.77 37.70 15.74
N ALA A 207 16.91 36.90 16.37
CA ALA A 207 15.98 37.37 17.41
C ALA A 207 16.72 37.90 18.65
N ASP A 208 17.87 37.32 18.98
CA ASP A 208 18.75 37.76 20.06
C ASP A 208 19.66 38.94 19.67
N GLY A 209 19.50 39.48 18.46
CA GLY A 209 20.28 40.62 17.95
C GLY A 209 21.76 40.29 17.68
N GLN A 210 22.12 39.01 17.58
CA GLN A 210 23.48 38.57 17.31
C GLN A 210 23.75 38.51 15.79
N SER A 211 24.96 38.84 15.37
CA SER A 211 25.39 38.81 13.97
C SER A 211 26.19 37.57 13.58
N ILE A 212 26.57 36.73 14.56
CA ILE A 212 27.44 35.56 14.36
C ILE A 212 26.69 34.29 14.74
N LEU A 213 26.65 33.31 13.83
CA LEU A 213 26.13 31.98 14.10
C LEU A 213 27.27 31.06 14.58
N THR A 214 27.19 30.60 15.82
CA THR A 214 28.21 29.76 16.46
C THR A 214 27.79 28.30 16.55
N LEU A 215 28.75 27.40 16.73
CA LEU A 215 28.48 25.97 16.98
C LEU A 215 27.63 25.76 18.24
N ALA A 216 27.89 26.50 19.32
CA ALA A 216 27.12 26.39 20.56
C ALA A 216 25.63 26.70 20.34
N ARG A 217 25.35 27.74 19.53
CA ARG A 217 23.98 28.07 19.15
C ARG A 217 23.34 26.97 18.31
N LEU A 218 24.08 26.39 17.37
CA LEU A 218 23.59 25.25 16.60
C LEU A 218 23.24 24.06 17.50
N GLN A 219 24.10 23.74 18.48
CA GLN A 219 23.86 22.65 19.42
C GLN A 219 22.58 22.84 20.25
N GLU A 220 22.25 24.07 20.63
CA GLU A 220 21.01 24.39 21.38
C GLU A 220 19.73 24.03 20.59
N TYR A 221 19.75 24.22 19.27
CA TYR A 221 18.60 23.98 18.40
C TYR A 221 18.61 22.62 17.70
N ALA A 222 19.60 21.77 17.99
CA ALA A 222 19.71 20.43 17.42
C ALA A 222 18.57 19.52 17.89
N LEU A 223 18.08 18.62 17.02
CA LEU A 223 17.08 17.63 17.42
C LEU A 223 17.65 16.76 18.55
N PRO A 224 16.92 16.48 19.65
CA PRO A 224 17.39 15.58 20.70
C PRO A 224 17.80 14.20 20.18
N GLU A 225 18.75 13.56 20.86
CA GLU A 225 19.29 12.23 20.48
C GLU A 225 18.19 11.18 20.35
N ALA A 226 17.26 11.13 21.30
CA ALA A 226 16.14 10.19 21.27
C ALA A 226 15.24 10.37 20.03
N GLN A 227 15.10 11.60 19.52
CA GLN A 227 14.34 11.84 18.28
C GLN A 227 15.14 11.39 17.06
N CYS A 228 16.45 11.69 17.03
CA CYS A 228 17.34 11.24 15.97
C CYS A 228 17.38 9.70 15.90
N GLU A 229 17.45 9.03 17.05
CA GLU A 229 17.40 7.56 17.17
C GLU A 229 16.09 7.01 16.60
N SER A 230 14.93 7.55 17.02
CA SER A 230 13.63 7.13 16.49
C SER A 230 13.55 7.27 14.97
N MET A 231 13.97 8.42 14.44
CA MET A 231 13.98 8.68 12.99
C MET A 231 14.95 7.75 12.26
N ALA A 232 16.11 7.47 12.84
CA ALA A 232 17.10 6.56 12.25
C ALA A 232 16.58 5.11 12.21
N MET A 233 15.87 4.67 13.26
CA MET A 233 15.22 3.36 13.30
C MET A 233 14.13 3.23 12.23
N GLU A 234 13.27 4.24 12.09
CA GLU A 234 12.21 4.27 11.06
C GLU A 234 12.81 4.24 9.65
N ALA A 235 13.84 5.07 9.40
CA ALA A 235 14.53 5.09 8.12
C ALA A 235 15.19 3.74 7.80
N ALA A 236 15.90 3.14 8.76
CA ALA A 236 16.56 1.85 8.57
C ALA A 236 15.56 0.72 8.30
N ALA A 237 14.42 0.71 9.00
CA ALA A 237 13.36 -0.28 8.77
C ALA A 237 12.78 -0.17 7.35
N GLY A 238 12.49 1.06 6.89
CA GLY A 238 11.99 1.31 5.54
C GLY A 238 13.01 0.96 4.44
N GLU A 239 14.27 1.33 4.64
CA GLU A 239 15.39 0.95 3.76
C GLU A 239 15.52 -0.58 3.66
N GLN A 240 15.42 -1.28 4.78
CA GLN A 240 15.48 -2.74 4.81
C GLN A 240 14.29 -3.39 4.09
N GLU A 241 13.06 -2.90 4.30
CA GLU A 241 11.87 -3.41 3.60
C GLU A 241 11.97 -3.21 2.08
N LEU A 242 12.51 -2.06 1.66
CA LEU A 242 12.79 -1.75 0.27
C LEU A 242 13.82 -2.73 -0.33
N HIS A 243 14.97 -2.89 0.33
CA HIS A 243 16.06 -3.78 -0.10
C HIS A 243 15.66 -5.25 -0.10
N TYR A 244 14.96 -5.72 0.94
CA TYR A 244 14.42 -7.09 1.01
C TYR A 244 13.52 -7.41 -0.18
N THR A 245 12.79 -6.41 -0.67
CA THR A 245 11.95 -6.57 -1.86
C THR A 245 12.78 -6.63 -3.15
N ALA A 246 13.87 -5.86 -3.24
CA ALA A 246 14.80 -5.91 -4.36
C ALA A 246 15.60 -7.23 -4.43
N SER A 247 15.87 -7.87 -3.30
CA SER A 247 16.63 -9.13 -3.22
C SER A 247 15.80 -10.40 -3.49
N ARG A 248 14.52 -10.28 -3.86
CA ARG A 248 13.65 -11.44 -4.22
C ARG A 248 14.00 -12.11 -5.56
N ARG A 249 15.18 -11.84 -6.11
CA ARG A 249 15.65 -12.41 -7.38
C ARG A 249 15.59 -13.94 -7.38
N GLU A 250 16.11 -14.59 -6.35
CA GLU A 250 16.12 -16.06 -6.25
C GLU A 250 14.70 -16.64 -6.14
N ARG A 251 13.85 -16.02 -5.33
CA ARG A 251 12.43 -16.40 -5.21
C ARG A 251 11.70 -16.22 -6.54
N LEU A 252 11.96 -15.13 -7.27
CA LEU A 252 11.40 -14.88 -8.59
C LEU A 252 11.89 -15.93 -9.59
N TRP A 253 13.18 -16.26 -9.58
CA TRP A 253 13.75 -17.32 -10.42
C TRP A 253 13.12 -18.68 -10.14
N ASN A 254 12.87 -19.01 -8.88
CA ASN A 254 12.17 -20.23 -8.50
C ASN A 254 10.72 -20.24 -9.03
N LEU A 255 9.97 -19.15 -8.84
CA LEU A 255 8.58 -19.03 -9.32
C LEU A 255 8.46 -19.09 -10.84
N LEU A 256 9.45 -18.55 -11.55
CA LEU A 256 9.53 -18.60 -13.02
C LEU A 256 10.10 -19.93 -13.53
N GLY A 257 10.47 -20.87 -12.67
CA GLY A 257 11.10 -22.14 -13.04
C GLY A 257 12.51 -22.00 -13.63
N MET A 258 13.14 -20.83 -13.47
CA MET A 258 14.46 -20.52 -14.01
C MET A 258 15.60 -21.14 -13.21
N SER A 259 15.42 -21.38 -11.91
CA SER A 259 16.46 -22.00 -11.07
C SER A 259 16.73 -23.46 -11.48
N ALA A 260 15.68 -24.25 -11.70
CA ALA A 260 15.81 -25.62 -12.21
C ALA A 260 16.32 -25.68 -13.66
N ALA A 261 16.15 -24.60 -14.44
CA ALA A 261 16.72 -24.49 -15.79
C ALA A 261 18.21 -24.13 -15.75
N ALA A 262 18.63 -23.30 -14.78
CA ALA A 262 20.03 -23.00 -14.52
C ALA A 262 20.76 -24.25 -14.02
N GLU A 263 20.23 -24.97 -13.04
CA GLU A 263 20.79 -26.23 -12.52
C GLU A 263 20.93 -27.30 -13.61
N ARG A 264 19.93 -27.46 -14.49
CA ARG A 264 20.01 -28.38 -15.64
C ARG A 264 21.09 -27.98 -16.64
N LYS A 265 21.31 -26.68 -16.86
CA LYS A 265 22.42 -26.19 -17.71
C LYS A 265 23.78 -26.45 -17.06
N LEU A 266 23.92 -26.20 -15.76
CA LEU A 266 25.14 -26.48 -15.01
C LEU A 266 25.46 -27.99 -14.98
N ALA A 267 24.46 -28.85 -14.78
CA ALA A 267 24.63 -30.30 -14.83
C ALA A 267 25.01 -30.81 -16.23
N ALA A 268 24.44 -30.23 -17.30
CA ALA A 268 24.80 -30.57 -18.67
C ALA A 268 26.23 -30.13 -19.04
N GLN A 269 26.70 -29.01 -18.50
CA GLN A 269 28.08 -28.53 -18.68
C GLN A 269 29.11 -29.34 -17.87
N ALA A 270 28.76 -29.77 -16.66
CA ALA A 270 29.62 -30.66 -15.86
C ALA A 270 29.79 -32.07 -16.48
N SER A 271 28.89 -32.46 -17.40
CA SER A 271 28.94 -33.75 -18.09
C SER A 271 29.82 -33.75 -19.35
N THR A 272 30.45 -32.61 -19.71
CA THR A 272 31.24 -32.46 -20.95
C THR A 272 32.75 -32.29 -20.74
N GLU A 273 33.24 -32.30 -19.50
CA GLU A 273 34.68 -32.22 -19.21
C GLU A 273 35.18 -33.50 -18.51
N THR A 274 35.47 -34.53 -19.30
CA THR A 274 36.38 -35.61 -18.89
C THR A 274 37.68 -35.48 -19.70
N PRO A 275 38.86 -35.36 -19.08
CA PRO A 275 40.12 -35.38 -19.82
C PRO A 275 40.40 -36.80 -20.33
N ALA A 276 40.78 -36.89 -21.60
CA ALA A 276 41.17 -38.14 -22.24
C ALA A 276 42.53 -38.63 -21.72
N THR A 277 42.57 -39.85 -21.17
CA THR A 277 43.76 -40.70 -21.10
C THR A 277 43.33 -42.15 -21.27
N GLY A 278 43.86 -42.80 -22.32
CA GLY A 278 43.65 -44.23 -22.57
C GLY A 278 43.80 -44.59 -24.03
N ALA A 279 45.00 -45.02 -24.41
CA ALA A 279 45.36 -45.48 -25.74
C ALA A 279 44.78 -46.87 -26.07
N ALA A 280 44.45 -47.02 -27.36
CA ALA A 280 44.49 -48.21 -28.23
C ALA A 280 43.80 -49.52 -27.79
N ALA A 281 42.79 -49.96 -28.55
CA ALA A 281 42.92 -51.04 -29.54
C ALA A 281 41.61 -51.24 -30.34
N GLU A 282 41.77 -51.72 -31.56
CA GLU A 282 40.88 -51.72 -32.73
C GLU A 282 39.68 -52.68 -32.65
N THR A 283 38.57 -52.32 -33.31
CA THR A 283 38.03 -53.08 -34.46
C THR A 283 36.93 -52.29 -35.18
N GLU A 284 36.96 -52.39 -36.51
CA GLU A 284 36.13 -51.70 -37.51
C GLU A 284 34.66 -52.17 -37.52
N GLU A 285 33.72 -51.25 -37.80
CA GLU A 285 32.73 -51.38 -38.89
C GLU A 285 32.04 -50.02 -39.17
N VAL A 286 31.85 -49.69 -40.45
CA VAL A 286 31.35 -48.39 -40.99
C VAL A 286 29.90 -48.55 -41.56
N PRO A 287 29.20 -47.49 -42.04
CA PRO A 287 28.09 -46.74 -41.41
C PRO A 287 26.70 -47.00 -42.08
N PRO A 288 25.59 -46.29 -41.75
CA PRO A 288 25.29 -45.05 -42.50
C PRO A 288 24.49 -43.92 -41.78
N GLN A 289 24.89 -42.69 -42.12
CA GLN A 289 24.10 -41.49 -42.50
C GLN A 289 22.90 -40.93 -41.69
N LYS A 290 23.14 -39.70 -41.18
CA LYS A 290 22.27 -38.50 -40.99
C LYS A 290 20.77 -38.60 -41.32
N LYS A 291 19.91 -38.14 -40.39
CA LYS A 291 18.71 -37.32 -40.70
C LYS A 291 18.41 -36.23 -39.64
N THR A 292 18.56 -34.99 -40.11
CA THR A 292 17.74 -33.77 -39.91
C THR A 292 17.00 -33.52 -38.59
N SER A 293 17.25 -32.34 -38.02
CA SER A 293 16.45 -31.71 -36.96
C SER A 293 15.00 -31.48 -37.39
N HIS A 294 14.03 -31.93 -36.59
CA HIS A 294 12.65 -31.48 -36.72
C HIS A 294 12.48 -30.10 -36.05
N ARG A 295 11.86 -29.16 -36.78
CA ARG A 295 11.37 -27.89 -36.22
C ARG A 295 10.20 -28.17 -35.26
N VAL A 296 10.17 -27.46 -34.14
CA VAL A 296 9.04 -27.46 -33.20
C VAL A 296 7.83 -26.83 -33.90
N GLY A 297 6.72 -27.57 -34.03
CA GLY A 297 5.45 -26.99 -34.49
C GLY A 297 4.55 -27.82 -35.41
N GLU A 298 4.85 -29.07 -35.77
CA GLU A 298 3.94 -29.87 -36.60
C GLU A 298 3.52 -31.17 -35.89
N ARG A 299 2.27 -31.20 -35.42
CA ARG A 299 1.49 -32.45 -35.28
C ARG A 299 0.23 -32.31 -36.13
N ALA A 300 -0.01 -33.27 -37.01
CA ALA A 300 -1.29 -33.42 -37.70
C ALA A 300 -2.42 -33.71 -36.68
N PRO A 301 -3.67 -33.28 -36.94
CA PRO A 301 -4.76 -33.41 -35.98
C PRO A 301 -5.17 -34.88 -35.84
N SER A 302 -4.70 -35.53 -34.77
CA SER A 302 -5.20 -36.83 -34.32
C SER A 302 -5.73 -36.70 -32.89
N ARG A 303 -6.87 -37.33 -32.61
CA ARG A 303 -7.44 -37.40 -31.27
C ARG A 303 -6.50 -38.22 -30.37
N ASP A 304 -6.01 -37.61 -29.29
CA ASP A 304 -5.24 -38.35 -28.29
C ASP A 304 -6.17 -39.31 -27.50
N PRO A 305 -5.74 -40.56 -27.25
CA PRO A 305 -6.51 -41.50 -26.45
C PRO A 305 -6.50 -41.06 -24.97
N VAL A 306 -7.68 -40.76 -24.45
CA VAL A 306 -7.90 -40.41 -23.04
C VAL A 306 -7.75 -41.69 -22.21
N GLY A 307 -6.81 -41.70 -21.26
CA GLY A 307 -6.59 -42.81 -20.34
C GLY A 307 -7.82 -43.11 -19.47
N PRO A 308 -7.89 -44.30 -18.85
CA PRO A 308 -9.04 -44.70 -18.04
C PRO A 308 -9.18 -43.72 -16.89
N THR A 309 -10.39 -43.20 -16.74
CA THR A 309 -10.78 -42.35 -15.62
C THR A 309 -10.60 -43.17 -14.35
N GLU A 310 -9.57 -42.86 -13.57
CA GLU A 310 -9.59 -43.20 -12.15
C GLU A 310 -10.88 -42.59 -11.60
N THR A 311 -11.80 -43.47 -11.24
CA THR A 311 -13.00 -43.16 -10.49
C THR A 311 -12.59 -42.37 -9.27
N ALA A 312 -12.70 -41.04 -9.36
CA ALA A 312 -12.80 -40.18 -8.21
C ALA A 312 -13.97 -40.72 -7.39
N MET A 313 -13.66 -41.28 -6.21
CA MET A 313 -14.66 -41.65 -5.23
C MET A 313 -15.64 -40.49 -5.08
N ALA A 314 -16.91 -40.76 -5.33
CA ALA A 314 -17.99 -39.82 -5.15
C ALA A 314 -17.89 -39.22 -3.75
N LYS A 315 -17.74 -37.90 -3.66
CA LYS A 315 -17.77 -37.15 -2.41
C LYS A 315 -19.19 -37.28 -1.85
N PRO A 316 -19.42 -37.89 -0.68
CA PRO A 316 -20.77 -37.97 -0.13
C PRO A 316 -21.27 -36.56 0.17
N GLU A 317 -22.43 -36.19 -0.37
CA GLU A 317 -22.96 -34.83 -0.35
C GLU A 317 -23.28 -34.30 1.07
N LYS A 318 -23.27 -35.14 2.11
CA LYS A 318 -23.34 -34.73 3.51
C LYS A 318 -22.52 -35.67 4.40
N CYS A 319 -21.47 -35.13 5.03
CA CYS A 319 -20.78 -35.82 6.13
C CYS A 319 -21.67 -35.75 7.38
N SER A 320 -22.02 -36.91 7.94
CA SER A 320 -22.79 -37.06 9.20
C SER A 320 -22.12 -36.39 10.41
N PHE A 321 -20.82 -36.09 10.30
CA PHE A 321 -20.04 -35.38 11.31
C PHE A 321 -20.07 -33.84 11.16
N SER A 322 -20.60 -33.33 10.06
CA SER A 322 -20.77 -31.88 9.86
C SER A 322 -21.96 -31.38 10.69
N GLY A 323 -21.66 -30.75 11.83
CA GLY A 323 -22.66 -30.15 12.72
C GLY A 323 -22.83 -30.85 14.08
N THR A 324 -22.14 -31.96 14.33
CA THR A 324 -22.18 -32.64 15.63
C THR A 324 -21.25 -31.94 16.61
N ALA A 325 -21.77 -31.53 17.77
CA ALA A 325 -20.98 -30.89 18.82
C ALA A 325 -20.02 -31.92 19.44
N VAL A 326 -18.72 -31.77 19.14
CA VAL A 326 -17.69 -32.56 19.82
C VAL A 326 -17.48 -31.95 21.21
N ASN A 327 -17.78 -32.70 22.27
CA ASN A 327 -17.59 -32.27 23.66
C ASN A 327 -16.09 -32.26 24.01
N LEU A 328 -15.38 -31.22 23.61
CA LEU A 328 -14.01 -30.93 24.07
C LEU A 328 -14.07 -29.87 25.15
N SER A 329 -13.36 -30.10 26.27
CA SER A 329 -13.32 -29.11 27.34
C SER A 329 -12.43 -27.91 26.93
N PRO A 330 -12.71 -26.71 27.45
CA PRO A 330 -11.90 -25.52 27.16
C PRO A 330 -10.40 -25.68 27.50
N ALA A 331 -10.07 -26.54 28.47
CA ALA A 331 -8.68 -26.86 28.83
C ALA A 331 -7.96 -27.65 27.73
N GLN A 332 -8.66 -28.60 27.08
CA GLN A 332 -8.09 -29.43 26.00
C GLN A 332 -7.82 -28.63 24.71
N LEU A 333 -8.63 -27.61 24.42
CA LEU A 333 -8.46 -26.74 23.25
C LEU A 333 -7.26 -25.79 23.41
N THR A 334 -7.02 -25.32 24.63
CA THR A 334 -5.96 -24.33 24.90
C THR A 334 -4.57 -24.99 24.95
N GLN A 335 -4.49 -26.25 25.41
CA GLN A 335 -3.23 -26.98 25.52
C GLN A 335 -2.72 -27.54 24.18
N ALA A 336 -3.59 -27.73 23.18
CA ALA A 336 -3.25 -28.42 21.93
C ALA A 336 -3.06 -27.49 20.71
N GLY A 337 -3.37 -26.19 20.79
CA GLY A 337 -3.19 -25.25 19.67
C GLY A 337 -3.97 -25.63 18.39
N LEU A 338 -5.08 -26.36 18.52
CA LEU A 338 -5.77 -26.98 17.40
C LEU A 338 -6.67 -25.99 16.67
N ALA A 339 -6.25 -25.57 15.47
CA ALA A 339 -7.02 -24.68 14.59
C ALA A 339 -7.98 -25.42 13.63
N LYS A 340 -7.76 -26.73 13.42
CA LYS A 340 -8.49 -27.52 12.42
C LYS A 340 -8.73 -28.95 12.93
N LEU A 341 -9.92 -29.49 12.66
CA LEU A 341 -10.31 -30.87 12.99
C LEU A 341 -10.56 -31.63 11.68
N GLN A 342 -10.18 -32.90 11.63
CA GLN A 342 -10.33 -33.78 10.47
C GLN A 342 -11.28 -34.94 10.81
N CYS A 343 -12.26 -35.21 9.95
CA CYS A 343 -13.13 -36.37 10.09
C CYS A 343 -12.35 -37.66 9.73
N PRO A 344 -12.34 -38.69 10.60
CA PRO A 344 -11.62 -39.94 10.34
C PRO A 344 -12.25 -40.80 9.24
N GLU A 345 -13.52 -40.59 8.88
CA GLU A 345 -14.24 -41.41 7.90
C GLU A 345 -14.14 -40.88 6.45
N CYS A 346 -14.08 -39.55 6.26
CA CYS A 346 -14.07 -38.94 4.93
C CYS A 346 -12.93 -37.94 4.70
N GLY A 347 -12.09 -37.70 5.72
CA GLY A 347 -10.94 -36.81 5.62
C GLY A 347 -11.26 -35.31 5.54
N ALA A 348 -12.53 -34.91 5.63
CA ALA A 348 -12.94 -33.50 5.58
C ALA A 348 -12.37 -32.71 6.77
N ILE A 349 -11.82 -31.51 6.49
CA ILE A 349 -11.17 -30.64 7.48
C ILE A 349 -11.98 -29.37 7.68
N TRP A 350 -12.26 -28.99 8.93
CA TRP A 350 -12.92 -27.72 9.27
C TRP A 350 -12.27 -27.01 10.46
N THR A 351 -12.52 -25.70 10.55
CA THR A 351 -12.05 -24.84 11.64
C THR A 351 -12.98 -24.94 12.85
N ALA A 352 -12.45 -25.28 14.01
CA ALA A 352 -13.21 -25.30 15.25
C ALA A 352 -13.60 -23.86 15.66
N ARG A 353 -14.88 -23.63 15.99
CA ARG A 353 -15.37 -22.36 16.55
C ARG A 353 -16.06 -22.62 17.88
N VAL A 354 -15.59 -21.97 18.94
CA VAL A 354 -16.23 -22.03 20.26
C VAL A 354 -17.47 -21.14 20.23
N ARG A 355 -18.66 -21.73 20.42
CA ARG A 355 -19.88 -20.96 20.68
C ARG A 355 -19.98 -20.68 22.18
N GLY A 356 -19.68 -19.46 22.58
CA GLY A 356 -20.04 -18.96 23.92
C GLY A 356 -21.55 -18.69 24.03
N PRO A 357 -22.10 -18.59 25.25
CA PRO A 357 -23.52 -18.31 25.44
C PRO A 357 -23.91 -16.95 24.86
N PRO A 358 -25.14 -16.80 24.32
CA PRO A 358 -25.61 -15.55 23.76
C PRO A 358 -25.74 -14.48 24.85
N HIS A 359 -25.16 -13.30 24.60
CA HIS A 359 -25.29 -12.13 25.46
C HIS A 359 -26.61 -11.40 25.13
N PRO A 360 -27.33 -10.86 26.14
CA PRO A 360 -28.56 -10.13 25.91
C PRO A 360 -28.27 -8.77 25.21
N PRO A 361 -29.18 -8.30 24.33
CA PRO A 361 -28.99 -7.04 23.59
C PRO A 361 -29.06 -5.83 24.53
N ARG A 362 -28.09 -4.91 24.40
CA ARG A 362 -28.07 -3.62 25.11
C ARG A 362 -29.21 -2.71 24.63
N ALA A 363 -30.15 -2.40 25.52
CA ALA A 363 -31.19 -1.39 25.29
C ALA A 363 -30.64 0.03 25.51
N ASN A 364 -30.20 0.69 24.44
CA ASN A 364 -29.93 2.13 24.44
C ASN A 364 -31.02 2.86 23.64
N LYS A 365 -32.14 3.19 24.28
CA LYS A 365 -33.06 4.24 23.79
C LYS A 365 -33.08 5.39 24.80
N ARG A 366 -32.50 6.52 24.43
CA ARG A 366 -32.85 7.81 25.04
C ARG A 366 -34.19 8.23 24.43
N VAL A 367 -35.23 8.29 25.27
CA VAL A 367 -36.52 8.90 24.91
C VAL A 367 -36.28 10.41 24.81
N GLN A 368 -36.37 10.98 23.61
CA GLN A 368 -36.44 12.42 23.42
C GLN A 368 -37.91 12.84 23.42
N ALA A 369 -38.31 13.70 24.36
CA ALA A 369 -39.60 14.35 24.30
C ALA A 369 -39.57 15.36 23.15
N VAL A 370 -40.27 15.07 22.06
CA VAL A 370 -40.41 15.98 20.93
C VAL A 370 -41.85 16.50 20.92
N SER A 371 -42.02 17.80 21.17
CA SER A 371 -43.27 18.50 20.94
C SER A 371 -43.53 18.62 19.44
N CYS A 372 -44.69 18.18 18.96
CA CYS A 372 -45.09 18.41 17.57
C CYS A 372 -46.47 19.09 17.52
N TRP A 373 -46.62 20.05 16.61
CA TRP A 373 -47.90 20.71 16.35
C TRP A 373 -48.65 19.90 15.30
N ILE A 374 -49.86 19.46 15.64
CA ILE A 374 -50.72 18.67 14.77
C ILE A 374 -51.88 19.55 14.32
N ARG A 375 -52.10 19.63 13.00
CA ARG A 375 -53.21 20.37 12.41
C ARG A 375 -54.45 19.48 12.41
N GLN A 376 -55.52 19.93 13.06
CA GLN A 376 -56.83 19.30 12.98
C GLN A 376 -57.82 20.31 12.41
N GLY A 377 -58.11 20.19 11.11
CA GLY A 377 -58.91 21.17 10.38
C GLY A 377 -58.21 22.53 10.23
N ALA A 378 -58.85 23.59 10.74
CA ALA A 378 -58.34 24.97 10.65
C ALA A 378 -57.47 25.41 11.85
N THR A 379 -57.39 24.60 12.92
CA THR A 379 -56.65 24.91 14.14
C THR A 379 -55.46 23.98 14.35
N TRP A 380 -54.39 24.54 14.95
CA TRP A 380 -53.17 23.81 15.28
C TRP A 380 -53.10 23.59 16.79
N THR A 381 -52.86 22.36 17.22
CA THR A 381 -52.73 22.00 18.64
C THR A 381 -51.38 21.32 18.89
N ARG A 382 -50.74 21.68 20.01
CA ARG A 382 -49.44 21.12 20.43
C ARG A 382 -49.67 19.76 21.09
N SER A 383 -49.06 18.71 20.56
CA SER A 383 -49.08 17.36 21.11
C SER A 383 -47.67 16.98 21.56
N ASP A 384 -47.53 16.69 22.85
CA ASP A 384 -46.32 16.11 23.42
C ASP A 384 -46.52 14.60 23.50
N LYS A 385 -45.83 13.83 22.65
CA LYS A 385 -45.78 12.36 22.73
C LYS A 385 -44.37 11.90 23.07
N SER A 386 -44.24 10.95 23.99
CA SER A 386 -42.99 10.22 24.21
C SER A 386 -42.89 9.06 23.22
N MET A 387 -41.70 8.82 22.65
CA MET A 387 -41.41 7.74 21.70
C MET A 387 -40.11 7.01 22.03
#